data_AF-A0A7S1WR26-F1
#
_entry.id   AF-A0A7S1WR26-F1
#
_cell.length_a   1.000
_cell.length_b   1.000
_cell.length_c   1.000
_cell.angle_alpha   90.00
_cell.angle_beta   90.00
_cell.angle_gamma   90.00
#
_symmetry.space_group_name_H-M   'P 1'
#
loop_
_entity.id
_entity.type
_entity.pdbx_description
1 polymer ?
#
loop_
_entity_poly.entity_id
_entity_poly.type
_entity_poly.pdbx_seq_one_letter_code
_entity_poly.pdbx_strand_id
1 'polypeptide(L)'
;GTTVLQGRALCVVLATGDGTLLGQIAAKVQAPRVRSSLELQMEHFVHLIAAVALGVGALSLLANLASPRHEALAEVLDNSASAFFAQVPEGLLPTVTVCLLIASRQM
;
A
#
# COMPACT_ATOMS: atom_id res chain seq x y z
N GLY A 1 34.10 3.54 6.94
CA GLY A 1 35.50 3.99 6.85
C GLY A 1 36.40 2.81 7.08
N THR A 2 37.71 2.99 7.03
CA THR A 2 38.70 1.99 7.46
C THR A 2 39.61 2.60 8.51
N THR A 3 40.13 1.77 9.41
CA THR A 3 40.95 2.19 10.55
C THR A 3 42.30 1.47 10.51
N VAL A 4 43.37 2.14 10.91
CA VAL A 4 44.71 1.53 11.02
C VAL A 4 44.82 0.86 12.39
N LEU A 5 45.08 -0.45 12.40
CA LEU A 5 45.15 -1.24 13.64
C LEU A 5 46.51 -1.13 14.35
N GLN A 6 47.62 -1.05 13.60
CA GLN A 6 48.98 -0.93 14.14
C GLN A 6 49.90 -0.16 13.18
N GLY A 7 50.95 0.48 13.72
CA GLY A 7 51.94 1.26 12.96
C GLY A 7 51.59 2.74 12.81
N ARG A 8 52.39 3.46 12.01
CA ARG A 8 52.16 4.88 11.64
C ARG A 8 52.29 5.03 10.13
N ALA A 9 51.36 5.77 9.53
CA ALA A 9 51.36 6.09 8.11
C ALA A 9 51.18 7.60 7.93
N LEU A 10 51.86 8.16 6.94
CA LEU A 10 51.71 9.55 6.54
C LEU A 10 51.15 9.55 5.11
N CYS A 11 50.01 10.19 4.90
CA CYS A 11 49.25 10.10 3.66
C CYS A 11 48.77 11.47 3.20
N VAL A 12 48.56 11.61 1.89
CA VAL A 12 47.93 12.78 1.29
C VAL A 12 46.42 12.54 1.16
N VAL A 13 45.62 13.55 1.48
CA VAL A 13 44.16 13.50 1.32
C VAL A 13 43.80 13.68 -0.15
N LEU A 14 43.19 12.65 -0.76
CA LEU A 14 42.78 12.67 -2.17
C LEU A 14 41.34 13.15 -2.36
N ALA A 15 40.46 12.88 -1.39
CA ALA A 15 39.04 13.26 -1.45
C ALA A 15 38.46 13.40 -0.03
N THR A 16 37.42 14.21 0.11
CA THR A 16 36.70 14.43 1.38
C THR A 16 35.19 14.35 1.15
N GLY A 17 34.41 14.05 2.20
CA GLY A 17 32.95 13.96 2.14
C GLY A 17 32.44 12.98 1.08
N ASP A 18 31.47 13.44 0.28
CA ASP A 18 30.81 12.67 -0.79
C ASP A 18 31.77 12.30 -1.94
N GLY A 19 32.88 13.02 -2.08
CA GLY A 19 33.94 12.69 -3.04
C GLY A 19 34.70 11.41 -2.68
N THR A 20 34.62 10.94 -1.43
CA THR A 20 35.25 9.67 -1.01
C THR A 20 34.48 8.47 -1.53
N LEU A 21 35.16 7.32 -1.67
CA LEU A 21 34.48 6.06 -2.02
C LEU A 21 33.35 5.71 -1.06
N LEU A 22 33.55 5.97 0.24
CA LEU A 22 32.52 5.72 1.25
C LEU A 22 31.34 6.69 1.13
N GLY A 23 31.61 7.95 0.81
CA GLY A 23 30.58 8.96 0.54
C GLY A 23 29.73 8.60 -0.68
N GLN A 24 30.37 8.14 -1.75
CA GLN A 24 29.66 7.65 -2.94
C GLN A 24 28.80 6.41 -2.64
N ILE A 25 29.27 5.49 -1.80
CA ILE A 25 28.46 4.34 -1.35
C ILE A 25 27.28 4.81 -0.50
N ALA A 26 27.50 5.71 0.46
CA ALA A 26 26.45 6.25 1.31
C ALA A 26 25.35 6.95 0.50
N ALA A 27 25.73 7.73 -0.51
CA ALA A 27 24.80 8.37 -1.44
C ALA A 27 23.95 7.34 -2.22
N LYS A 28 24.55 6.22 -2.63
CA LYS A 28 23.83 5.14 -3.34
C LYS A 28 22.89 4.35 -2.43
N VAL A 29 23.22 4.19 -1.15
CA VAL A 29 22.38 3.48 -0.18
C VAL A 29 21.12 4.29 0.17
N GLN A 30 21.19 5.63 0.10
CA GLN A 30 20.03 6.50 0.29
C GLN A 30 19.05 6.50 -0.90
N ALA A 31 19.12 5.51 -1.78
CA ALA A 31 18.18 5.38 -2.90
C ALA A 31 16.72 5.48 -2.41
N PRO A 32 15.85 6.16 -3.18
CA PRO A 32 14.47 6.37 -2.79
C PRO A 32 13.75 5.04 -2.54
N ARG A 33 12.85 5.06 -1.56
CA ARG A 33 12.08 3.88 -1.15
C ARG A 33 11.27 3.38 -2.35
N VAL A 34 11.63 2.21 -2.86
CA VAL A 34 10.86 1.54 -3.91
C VAL A 34 9.64 0.90 -3.23
N ARG A 35 8.45 1.05 -3.83
CA ARG A 35 7.23 0.41 -3.34
C ARG A 35 7.45 -1.10 -3.25
N SER A 36 6.97 -1.71 -2.17
CA SER A 36 7.11 -3.15 -2.01
C SER A 36 6.18 -3.90 -2.99
N SER A 37 6.53 -5.14 -3.34
CA SER A 37 5.65 -5.99 -4.16
C SER A 37 4.29 -6.21 -3.49
N LEU A 38 4.24 -6.28 -2.16
CA LEU A 38 3.01 -6.40 -1.38
C LEU A 38 2.15 -5.14 -1.47
N GLU A 39 2.77 -3.96 -1.41
CA GLU A 39 2.05 -2.68 -1.53
C GLU A 39 1.36 -2.56 -2.89
N LEU A 40 2.07 -2.93 -3.97
CA LEU A 40 1.50 -2.95 -5.32
C LEU A 40 0.34 -3.96 -5.45
N GLN A 41 0.47 -5.14 -4.84
CA GLN A 41 -0.60 -6.16 -4.85
C GLN A 41 -1.83 -5.71 -4.06
N MET A 42 -1.63 -5.08 -2.89
CA MET A 42 -2.72 -4.55 -2.09
C MET A 42 -3.45 -3.41 -2.81
N GLU A 43 -2.72 -2.50 -3.46
CA GLU A 43 -3.31 -1.43 -4.26
C GLU A 43 -4.20 -1.98 -5.39
N HIS A 44 -3.74 -3.00 -6.10
CA HIS A 44 -4.52 -3.67 -7.15
C HIS A 44 -5.76 -4.37 -6.58
N PHE A 45 -5.61 -5.06 -5.45
CA PHE A 45 -6.71 -5.77 -4.81
C PHE A 45 -7.80 -4.82 -4.31
N VAL A 46 -7.42 -3.69 -3.71
CA VAL A 46 -8.37 -2.66 -3.27
C VAL A 46 -9.14 -2.08 -4.47
N HIS A 47 -8.45 -1.76 -5.57
CA HIS A 47 -9.11 -1.27 -6.79
C HIS A 47 -10.08 -2.31 -7.39
N LEU A 48 -9.72 -3.59 -7.38
CA LEU A 48 -10.58 -4.66 -7.87
C LEU A 48 -11.88 -4.73 -7.06
N ILE A 49 -11.78 -4.74 -5.72
CA ILE A 49 -12.97 -4.81 -4.86
C ILE A 49 -13.83 -3.56 -5.00
N ALA A 50 -13.21 -2.38 -5.09
CA ALA A 50 -13.93 -1.13 -5.32
C ALA A 50 -14.71 -1.16 -6.65
N ALA A 51 -14.11 -1.68 -7.73
CA ALA A 51 -14.79 -1.83 -9.02
C ALA A 51 -15.99 -2.79 -8.93
N VAL A 52 -15.85 -3.91 -8.23
CA VAL A 52 -16.94 -4.88 -8.01
C VAL A 52 -18.05 -4.28 -7.13
N ALA A 53 -17.70 -3.56 -6.06
CA ALA A 53 -18.64 -2.89 -5.19
C ALA A 53 -19.48 -1.86 -5.97
N LEU A 54 -18.83 -1.02 -6.79
CA LEU A 54 -19.52 -0.08 -7.67
C LEU A 54 -20.43 -0.78 -8.68
N GLY A 55 -19.97 -1.88 -9.28
CA GLY A 55 -20.78 -2.68 -10.21
C GLY A 55 -22.05 -3.23 -9.55
N VAL A 56 -21.94 -3.82 -8.37
CA VAL A 56 -23.09 -4.36 -7.62
C VAL A 56 -24.03 -3.26 -7.14
N GLY A 57 -23.50 -2.14 -6.63
CA GLY A 57 -24.32 -0.99 -6.25
C GLY A 57 -25.10 -0.39 -7.42
N ALA A 58 -24.45 -0.24 -8.59
CA ALA A 58 -25.11 0.26 -9.80
C ALA A 58 -26.17 -0.72 -10.34
N LEU A 59 -25.88 -2.02 -10.34
CA LEU A 59 -26.85 -3.05 -10.74
C LEU A 59 -28.06 -3.08 -9.80
N SER A 60 -27.83 -2.97 -8.49
CA SER A 60 -28.91 -2.89 -7.50
C SER A 60 -29.78 -1.64 -7.71
N LEU A 61 -29.16 -0.48 -7.97
CA LEU A 61 -29.87 0.75 -8.26
C LEU A 61 -30.73 0.65 -9.52
N LEU A 62 -30.17 0.10 -10.61
CA LEU A 62 -30.91 -0.11 -11.86
C LEU A 62 -32.06 -1.10 -11.70
N ALA A 63 -31.85 -2.19 -10.94
CA ALA A 63 -32.88 -3.18 -10.67
C ALA A 63 -34.04 -2.61 -9.84
N ASN A 64 -33.74 -1.79 -8.83
CA ASN A 64 -34.77 -1.10 -8.05
C ASN A 64 -35.54 -0.06 -8.88
N LEU A 65 -34.85 0.68 -9.75
CA LEU A 65 -35.48 1.69 -10.61
C LEU A 65 -36.36 1.07 -11.72
N ALA A 66 -36.01 -0.13 -12.18
CA ALA A 66 -36.81 -0.90 -13.14
C ALA A 66 -37.97 -1.67 -12.48
N SER A 67 -38.00 -1.76 -11.14
CA SER A 67 -39.06 -2.44 -10.41
C SER A 67 -40.35 -1.62 -10.45
N PRO A 68 -41.52 -2.23 -10.73
CA PRO A 68 -42.80 -1.52 -10.83
C PRO A 68 -43.39 -1.10 -9.46
N ARG A 69 -42.68 -1.35 -8.36
CA ARG A 69 -43.06 -0.85 -7.03
C ARG A 69 -42.72 0.62 -6.90
N HIS A 70 -43.72 1.43 -6.56
CA HIS A 70 -43.55 2.83 -6.18
C HIS A 70 -42.98 2.88 -4.75
N GLU A 71 -41.78 2.36 -4.55
CA GLU A 71 -41.05 2.55 -3.30
C GLU A 71 -40.50 3.98 -3.32
N ALA A 72 -40.47 4.63 -2.15
CA ALA A 72 -39.99 6.00 -2.07
C ALA A 72 -38.54 6.05 -2.59
N LEU A 73 -38.13 7.15 -3.24
CA LEU A 73 -36.73 7.32 -3.69
C LEU A 73 -35.73 7.09 -2.54
N ALA A 74 -36.15 7.35 -1.29
CA ALA A 74 -35.38 7.07 -0.09
C ALA A 74 -35.14 5.56 0.13
N GLU A 75 -36.13 4.69 -0.08
CA GLU A 75 -36.02 3.24 0.10
C GLU A 75 -35.14 2.61 -0.98
N VAL A 76 -35.25 3.10 -2.23
CA VAL A 76 -34.39 2.66 -3.35
C VAL A 76 -32.93 3.01 -3.10
N LEU A 77 -32.66 4.21 -2.58
CA LEU A 77 -31.32 4.66 -2.22
C LEU A 77 -30.76 3.86 -1.03
N ASP A 78 -31.56 3.60 0.00
CA ASP A 78 -31.15 2.82 1.17
C ASP A 78 -30.80 1.37 0.80
N ASN A 79 -31.61 0.74 -0.05
CA ASN A 79 -31.37 -0.62 -0.54
C ASN A 79 -30.09 -0.68 -1.41
N SER A 80 -29.90 0.30 -2.29
CA SER A 80 -28.71 0.38 -3.15
C SER A 80 -27.43 0.65 -2.35
N ALA A 81 -27.51 1.54 -1.35
CA ALA A 81 -26.40 1.83 -0.44
C ALA A 81 -26.04 0.62 0.42
N SER A 82 -27.03 -0.10 0.93
CA SER A 82 -26.83 -1.34 1.69
C SER A 82 -26.13 -2.42 0.86
N ALA A 83 -26.54 -2.62 -0.39
CA ALA A 83 -25.90 -3.55 -1.32
C ALA A 83 -24.44 -3.14 -1.65
N PHE A 84 -24.16 -1.84 -1.71
CA PHE A 84 -22.80 -1.33 -1.91
C PHE A 84 -21.91 -1.57 -0.68
N PHE A 85 -22.36 -1.19 0.52
CA PHE A 85 -21.58 -1.35 1.75
C PHE A 85 -21.29 -2.81 2.10
N ALA A 86 -22.19 -3.73 1.74
CA ALA A 86 -21.98 -5.17 1.93
C ALA A 86 -20.73 -5.72 1.22
N GLN A 87 -20.24 -5.03 0.18
CA GLN A 87 -19.07 -5.42 -0.61
C GLN A 87 -17.77 -4.80 -0.10
N VAL A 88 -17.83 -3.86 0.87
CA VAL A 88 -16.65 -3.17 1.38
C VAL A 88 -15.92 -4.06 2.41
N PRO A 89 -14.64 -4.39 2.17
CA PRO A 89 -13.90 -5.30 3.04
C PRO A 89 -13.27 -4.52 4.20
N GLU A 90 -14.09 -4.10 5.18
CA GLU A 90 -13.65 -3.27 6.32
C GLU A 90 -12.53 -3.91 7.15
N GLY A 91 -12.45 -5.25 7.16
CA GLY A 91 -11.47 -6.01 7.93
C GLY A 91 -10.10 -6.21 7.27
N LEU A 92 -9.92 -5.82 6.00
CA LEU A 92 -8.75 -6.17 5.20
C LEU A 92 -7.45 -5.50 5.70
N LEU A 93 -7.50 -4.19 5.95
CA LEU A 93 -6.33 -3.43 6.43
C LEU A 93 -5.75 -3.97 7.76
N PRO A 94 -6.58 -4.20 8.81
CA PRO A 94 -6.06 -4.73 10.06
C PRO A 94 -5.60 -6.18 9.93
N THR A 95 -6.25 -7.03 9.14
CA THR A 95 -5.78 -8.43 8.96
C THR A 95 -4.43 -8.48 8.26
N VAL A 96 -4.21 -7.71 7.19
CA VAL A 96 -2.92 -7.67 6.50
C VAL A 96 -1.81 -7.19 7.44
N THR A 97 -2.08 -6.17 8.25
CA THR A 97 -1.13 -5.66 9.23
C THR A 97 -0.77 -6.73 10.28
N VAL A 98 -1.77 -7.46 10.80
CA VAL A 98 -1.55 -8.55 11.77
C VAL A 98 -0.79 -9.72 11.13
N CYS A 99 -1.14 -10.12 9.90
CA CYS A 99 -0.40 -11.16 9.18
C CYS A 99 1.07 -10.78 8.99
N LEU A 100 1.36 -9.53 8.60
CA LEU A 100 2.73 -9.04 8.47
C LEU A 100 3.46 -8.98 9.82
N LEU A 101 2.78 -8.57 10.89
CA LEU A 101 3.33 -8.55 12.24
C LEU A 101 3.74 -9.97 12.69
N ILE A 102 2.87 -10.97 12.45
CA ILE A 102 3.14 -12.37 12.79
C ILE A 102 4.30 -12.90 11.95
N ALA A 103 4.30 -12.67 10.63
CA ALA A 103 5.38 -13.09 9.74
C ALA A 103 6.73 -12.47 10.16
N SER A 104 6.76 -11.19 10.52
CA SER A 104 7.95 -10.51 11.02
C SER A 104 8.44 -11.06 12.37
N ARG A 105 7.56 -11.64 13.19
CA ARG A 105 7.96 -12.28 14.46
C ARG A 105 8.52 -13.69 14.27
N GLN A 106 8.21 -14.33 13.14
CA GLN A 106 8.68 -15.67 12.80
C GLN A 106 10.00 -15.67 12.02
N MET A 107 10.44 -14.50 11.54
CA MET A 107 11.76 -14.26 10.96
C MET A 107 12.75 -13.85 12.04
#